data_AF-A0AA88NQI3-F1
#
_entry.id   AF-A0AA88NQI3-F1
#
_cell.length_a   1.000
_cell.length_b   1.000
_cell.length_c   1.000
_cell.angle_alpha   90.00
_cell.angle_beta   90.00
_cell.angle_gamma   90.00
#
_symmetry.space_group_name_H-M   'P 1'
#
loop_
_entity.id
_entity.type
_entity.pdbx_description
1 polymer ?
#
loop_
_entity_poly.entity_id
_entity_poly.type
_entity_poly.pdbx_seq_one_letter_code
_entity_poly.pdbx_strand_id
1 'polypeptide(L)'
;MANNLVIRALRAKAKSLNLSSRNLKELFKDGVKLPQVLELHVNNNLLRTLPVELQCMWQLTVLNLGNNTFEEMPEVLKNLHSLKKLYLFGNQISTLNVEVLESLSNLVLLNLNHNKIKLIPPAIKSLSNLERFSIADNQLEEIPAEFGLVSKLTEINLSRNKLSEIPQELYKLIHLRKLSLARNSLKQLPEGINGWKNLKTLDVAGNHLSMFPVNFHLLELEELYFEGNDLVQLKLFTSCKKEEVLPLKELAARVILKEHLNKSSVVSRASLLLPDVHAMISRFGRCAVCFEPFLTPWVECVQFISLRKDMGIKNSKNIPVRVLLCSSSCFNKSGHSYYSVVKVKP
;
A
#
# COMPACT_ATOMS: atom_id res chain seq x y z
N MET A 1 17.66 23.74 -30.88
CA MET A 1 18.73 23.23 -29.99
C MET A 1 18.69 21.70 -29.84
N ALA A 2 17.52 21.08 -29.58
CA ALA A 2 17.36 19.62 -29.51
C ALA A 2 17.88 18.88 -30.75
N ASN A 3 17.52 19.33 -31.96
CA ASN A 3 17.95 18.67 -33.20
C ASN A 3 19.47 18.54 -33.34
N ASN A 4 20.26 19.52 -32.89
CA ASN A 4 21.73 19.42 -32.97
C ASN A 4 22.29 18.35 -32.03
N LEU A 5 21.70 18.18 -30.83
CA LEU A 5 22.08 17.13 -29.89
C LEU A 5 21.65 15.75 -30.39
N VAL A 6 20.45 15.66 -30.96
CA VAL A 6 19.95 14.44 -31.63
C VAL A 6 20.86 14.04 -32.78
N ILE A 7 21.25 14.98 -33.67
CA ILE A 7 22.18 14.73 -34.78
C ILE A 7 23.55 14.29 -34.25
N ARG A 8 24.06 14.90 -33.18
CA ARG A 8 25.31 14.47 -32.53
C ARG A 8 25.18 13.06 -31.94
N ALA A 9 24.07 12.74 -31.30
CA ALA A 9 23.80 11.42 -30.72
C ALA A 9 23.70 10.34 -31.81
N LEU A 10 23.09 10.66 -32.96
CA LEU A 10 23.07 9.79 -34.15
C LEU A 10 24.48 9.50 -34.65
N ARG A 11 25.29 10.55 -34.86
CA ARG A 11 26.68 10.40 -35.34
C ARG A 11 27.56 9.63 -34.37
N ALA A 12 27.40 9.89 -33.06
CA ALA A 12 28.22 9.29 -32.01
C ALA A 12 27.73 7.93 -31.53
N LYS A 13 26.57 7.43 -32.02
CA LYS A 13 25.91 6.21 -31.52
C LYS A 13 25.75 6.22 -29.98
N ALA A 14 25.34 7.37 -29.43
CA ALA A 14 25.26 7.56 -28.00
C ALA A 14 24.23 6.61 -27.36
N LYS A 15 24.62 5.96 -26.24
CA LYS A 15 23.73 5.10 -25.44
C LYS A 15 22.86 5.89 -24.47
N SER A 16 23.25 7.10 -24.10
CA SER A 16 22.49 7.98 -23.21
C SER A 16 22.32 9.34 -23.88
N LEU A 17 21.09 9.87 -23.86
CA LEU A 17 20.74 11.15 -24.46
C LEU A 17 20.03 12.03 -23.42
N ASN A 18 20.64 13.16 -23.10
CA ASN A 18 20.08 14.13 -22.17
C ASN A 18 19.67 15.43 -22.89
N LEU A 19 18.37 15.69 -22.89
CA LEU A 19 17.69 16.86 -23.45
C LEU A 19 16.92 17.64 -22.37
N SER A 20 17.31 17.47 -21.10
CA SER A 20 16.62 18.09 -19.96
C SER A 20 16.83 19.60 -19.88
N SER A 21 15.86 20.34 -19.36
CA SER A 21 15.94 21.79 -19.11
C SER A 21 16.24 22.60 -20.37
N ARG A 22 15.56 22.31 -21.49
CA ARG A 22 15.81 22.93 -22.80
C ARG A 22 14.60 23.70 -23.35
N ASN A 23 13.55 23.88 -22.54
CA ASN A 23 12.29 24.53 -22.94
C ASN A 23 11.66 23.89 -24.19
N LEU A 24 11.78 22.56 -24.33
CA LEU A 24 11.26 21.83 -25.49
C LEU A 24 9.74 21.71 -25.42
N LYS A 25 9.06 22.12 -26.50
CA LYS A 25 7.62 21.86 -26.70
C LYS A 25 7.36 20.57 -27.47
N GLU A 26 8.37 20.11 -28.20
CA GLU A 26 8.39 18.90 -29.00
C GLU A 26 9.75 18.22 -28.81
N LEU A 27 9.77 16.89 -28.74
CA LEU A 27 10.98 16.13 -28.43
C LEU A 27 11.98 16.15 -29.60
N PHE A 28 11.53 15.70 -30.77
CA PHE A 28 12.24 15.78 -32.05
C PHE A 28 11.23 15.66 -33.19
N LYS A 29 11.63 16.14 -34.38
CA LYS A 29 10.81 16.09 -35.60
C LYS A 29 10.56 14.65 -36.07
N ASP A 30 9.48 14.49 -36.83
CA ASP A 30 9.11 13.25 -37.52
C ASP A 30 10.29 12.63 -38.29
N GLY A 31 10.34 11.29 -38.28
CA GLY A 31 11.35 10.49 -38.97
C GLY A 31 12.69 10.28 -38.24
N VAL A 32 12.92 10.92 -37.09
CA VAL A 32 14.12 10.68 -36.27
C VAL A 32 14.00 9.33 -35.54
N LYS A 33 14.92 8.40 -35.83
CA LYS A 33 15.00 7.08 -35.16
C LYS A 33 16.29 6.93 -34.37
N LEU A 34 16.19 6.57 -33.09
CA LEU A 34 17.32 6.43 -32.15
C LEU A 34 17.38 5.04 -31.48
N PRO A 35 17.38 3.93 -32.23
CA PRO A 35 17.26 2.58 -31.68
C PRO A 35 18.37 2.17 -30.69
N GLN A 36 19.53 2.83 -30.76
CA GLN A 36 20.70 2.55 -29.94
C GLN A 36 20.65 3.16 -28.52
N VAL A 37 19.71 4.08 -28.26
CA VAL A 37 19.66 4.81 -27.00
C VAL A 37 19.02 3.92 -25.92
N LEU A 38 19.76 3.74 -24.82
CA LEU A 38 19.37 2.98 -23.63
C LEU A 38 18.78 3.87 -22.54
N GLU A 39 19.16 5.14 -22.50
CA GLU A 39 18.72 6.11 -21.50
C GLU A 39 18.34 7.44 -22.17
N LEU A 40 17.12 7.90 -21.91
CA LEU A 40 16.61 9.16 -22.44
C LEU A 40 16.11 10.04 -21.29
N HIS A 41 16.74 11.20 -21.12
CA HIS A 41 16.36 12.19 -20.12
C HIS A 41 15.83 13.44 -20.83
N VAL A 42 14.54 13.73 -20.63
CA VAL A 42 13.82 14.84 -21.27
C VAL A 42 13.04 15.66 -20.23
N ASN A 43 13.46 15.59 -18.96
CA ASN A 43 12.79 16.26 -17.86
C ASN A 43 12.99 17.78 -17.85
N ASN A 44 12.12 18.50 -17.14
CA ASN A 44 12.11 19.97 -17.08
C ASN A 44 11.95 20.62 -18.47
N ASN A 45 10.93 20.20 -19.21
CA ASN A 45 10.59 20.77 -20.51
C ASN A 45 9.09 21.12 -20.53
N LEU A 46 8.54 21.40 -21.72
CA LEU A 46 7.14 21.78 -21.92
C LEU A 46 6.44 20.78 -22.86
N LEU A 47 6.85 19.51 -22.81
CA LEU A 47 6.29 18.46 -23.65
C LEU A 47 4.86 18.15 -23.22
N ARG A 48 3.97 18.00 -24.20
CA ARG A 48 2.58 17.55 -24.00
C ARG A 48 2.33 16.17 -24.57
N THR A 49 3.09 15.79 -25.59
CA THR A 49 2.99 14.52 -26.31
C THR A 49 4.38 13.99 -26.62
N LEU A 50 4.44 12.72 -27.02
CA LEU A 50 5.66 12.08 -27.51
C LEU A 50 5.46 11.67 -28.97
N PRO A 51 6.49 11.82 -29.83
CA PRO A 51 6.41 11.42 -31.22
C PRO A 51 6.31 9.89 -31.35
N VAL A 52 5.60 9.42 -32.38
CA VAL A 52 5.38 7.98 -32.62
C VAL A 52 6.69 7.22 -32.83
N GLU A 53 7.71 7.88 -33.38
CA GLU A 53 9.04 7.32 -33.62
C GLU A 53 9.77 6.91 -32.34
N LEU A 54 9.33 7.36 -31.16
CA LEU A 54 9.85 6.87 -29.88
C LEU A 54 9.70 5.35 -29.76
N GLN A 55 8.69 4.75 -30.42
CA GLN A 55 8.52 3.30 -30.49
C GLN A 55 9.72 2.56 -31.10
N CYS A 56 10.56 3.23 -31.89
CA CYS A 56 11.77 2.66 -32.47
C CYS A 56 12.91 2.53 -31.45
N MET A 57 12.77 3.06 -30.23
CA MET A 57 13.76 2.98 -29.16
C MET A 57 13.57 1.72 -28.32
N TRP A 58 13.54 0.55 -28.97
CA TRP A 58 13.23 -0.75 -28.35
C TRP A 58 14.25 -1.20 -27.30
N GLN A 59 15.46 -0.62 -27.28
CA GLN A 59 16.47 -0.89 -26.24
C GLN A 59 16.37 0.05 -25.02
N LEU A 60 15.43 0.99 -25.01
CA LEU A 60 15.34 1.99 -23.95
C LEU A 60 15.04 1.33 -22.60
N THR A 61 15.92 1.55 -21.62
CA THR A 61 15.81 1.00 -20.27
C THR A 61 15.46 2.07 -19.24
N VAL A 62 15.82 3.33 -19.49
CA VAL A 62 15.53 4.46 -18.60
C VAL A 62 14.89 5.59 -19.41
N LEU A 63 13.73 6.05 -18.97
CA LEU A 63 13.04 7.20 -19.55
C LEU A 63 12.63 8.17 -18.45
N ASN A 64 13.15 9.39 -18.51
CA ASN A 64 12.77 10.46 -17.59
C ASN A 64 12.01 11.57 -18.31
N LEU A 65 10.70 11.62 -18.06
CA LEU A 65 9.72 12.57 -18.57
C LEU A 65 9.25 13.55 -17.49
N GLY A 66 9.91 13.60 -16.33
CA GLY A 66 9.46 14.41 -15.20
C GLY A 66 9.45 15.91 -15.49
N ASN A 67 8.61 16.68 -14.80
CA ASN A 67 8.48 18.13 -14.96
C ASN A 67 8.24 18.54 -16.43
N ASN A 68 7.18 18.00 -17.01
CA ASN A 68 6.65 18.38 -18.32
C ASN A 68 5.17 18.79 -18.16
N THR A 69 4.41 18.77 -19.25
CA THR A 69 2.98 19.15 -19.25
C THR A 69 2.06 18.03 -19.77
N PHE A 70 2.43 16.76 -19.56
CA PHE A 70 1.59 15.62 -19.94
C PHE A 70 0.29 15.59 -19.11
N GLU A 71 -0.86 15.53 -19.76
CA GLU A 71 -2.19 15.44 -19.12
C GLU A 71 -2.67 13.99 -18.95
N GLU A 72 -2.08 13.08 -19.71
CA GLU A 72 -2.32 11.63 -19.69
C GLU A 72 -0.99 10.88 -19.83
N MET A 73 -1.00 9.59 -19.44
CA MET A 73 0.14 8.71 -19.67
C MET A 73 0.29 8.43 -21.18
N PRO A 74 1.41 8.80 -21.85
CA PRO A 74 1.52 8.70 -23.31
C PRO A 74 1.43 7.25 -23.83
N GLU A 75 0.57 7.02 -24.81
CA GLU A 75 0.30 5.68 -25.36
C GLU A 75 1.55 5.03 -25.98
N VAL A 76 2.43 5.82 -26.61
CA VAL A 76 3.66 5.31 -27.27
C VAL A 76 4.55 4.49 -26.33
N LEU A 77 4.44 4.71 -25.02
CA LEU A 77 5.17 3.96 -23.99
C LEU A 77 4.85 2.46 -24.03
N LYS A 78 3.69 2.04 -24.54
CA LYS A 78 3.32 0.62 -24.64
C LYS A 78 4.33 -0.19 -25.46
N ASN A 79 4.99 0.44 -26.44
CA ASN A 79 5.98 -0.22 -27.30
C ASN A 79 7.38 -0.36 -26.68
N LEU A 80 7.62 0.23 -25.49
CA LEU A 80 8.95 0.29 -24.87
C LEU A 80 9.17 -0.88 -23.90
N HIS A 81 9.05 -2.12 -24.40
CA HIS A 81 9.06 -3.32 -23.55
C HIS A 81 10.34 -3.54 -22.74
N SER A 82 11.48 -2.94 -23.14
CA SER A 82 12.76 -3.04 -22.42
C SER A 82 12.87 -2.09 -21.22
N LEU A 83 11.86 -1.24 -21.00
CA LEU A 83 11.93 -0.18 -20.01
C LEU A 83 11.96 -0.74 -18.59
N LYS A 84 12.96 -0.31 -17.81
CA LYS A 84 13.16 -0.69 -16.41
C LYS A 84 12.86 0.44 -15.44
N LYS A 85 13.06 1.69 -15.84
CA LYS A 85 12.82 2.87 -15.00
C LYS A 85 12.06 3.93 -15.78
N LEU A 86 10.89 4.30 -15.26
CA LEU A 86 10.03 5.33 -15.84
C LEU A 86 9.75 6.42 -14.80
N TYR A 87 10.12 7.65 -15.15
CA TYR A 87 9.85 8.82 -14.32
C TYR A 87 8.88 9.75 -15.06
N LEU A 88 7.73 10.01 -14.46
CA LEU A 88 6.64 10.85 -14.95
C LEU A 88 6.23 11.90 -13.92
N PHE A 89 7.06 12.14 -12.90
CA PHE A 89 6.74 13.06 -11.81
C PHE A 89 6.55 14.51 -12.27
N GLY A 90 5.75 15.31 -11.56
CA GLY A 90 5.63 16.74 -11.85
C GLY A 90 4.99 17.03 -13.21
N ASN A 91 4.01 16.23 -13.62
CA ASN A 91 3.20 16.45 -14.80
C ASN A 91 1.76 16.82 -14.40
N GLN A 92 0.80 16.74 -15.32
CA GLN A 92 -0.62 16.96 -15.08
C GLN A 92 -1.44 15.70 -15.32
N ILE A 93 -0.80 14.52 -15.23
CA ILE A 93 -1.40 13.23 -15.60
C ILE A 93 -2.60 12.97 -14.69
N SER A 94 -3.77 12.81 -15.29
CA SER A 94 -5.00 12.48 -14.57
C SER A 94 -5.43 11.02 -14.75
N THR A 95 -5.04 10.40 -15.87
CA THR A 95 -5.38 9.04 -16.26
C THR A 95 -4.12 8.22 -16.55
N LEU A 96 -4.10 6.98 -16.06
CA LEU A 96 -3.08 5.99 -16.42
C LEU A 96 -3.60 5.14 -17.57
N ASN A 97 -2.75 4.91 -18.57
CA ASN A 97 -3.11 4.11 -19.74
C ASN A 97 -2.96 2.62 -19.41
N VAL A 98 -4.04 1.85 -19.62
CA VAL A 98 -4.11 0.42 -19.30
C VAL A 98 -3.13 -0.39 -20.13
N GLU A 99 -3.11 -0.19 -21.45
CA GLU A 99 -2.21 -0.93 -22.36
C GLU A 99 -0.74 -0.68 -21.99
N VAL A 100 -0.38 0.54 -21.63
CA VAL A 100 1.00 0.86 -21.20
C VAL A 100 1.39 0.07 -19.95
N LEU A 101 0.50 -0.02 -18.95
CA LEU A 101 0.79 -0.81 -17.74
C LEU A 101 0.87 -2.31 -18.03
N GLU A 102 0.07 -2.81 -18.97
CA GLU A 102 0.11 -4.21 -19.39
C GLU A 102 1.38 -4.57 -20.16
N SER A 103 1.91 -3.65 -20.98
CA SER A 103 3.10 -3.91 -21.80
C SER A 103 4.42 -3.77 -21.05
N LEU A 104 4.50 -2.93 -20.01
CA LEU A 104 5.75 -2.60 -19.30
C LEU A 104 6.13 -3.60 -18.19
N SER A 105 6.05 -4.91 -18.46
CA SER A 105 6.30 -5.97 -17.47
C SER A 105 7.73 -6.02 -16.92
N ASN A 106 8.72 -5.43 -17.61
CA ASN A 106 10.12 -5.32 -17.18
C ASN A 106 10.40 -4.12 -16.25
N LEU A 107 9.39 -3.31 -15.95
CA LEU A 107 9.55 -2.11 -15.15
C LEU A 107 9.88 -2.46 -13.70
N VAL A 108 10.97 -1.89 -13.20
CA VAL A 108 11.47 -2.05 -11.82
C VAL A 108 11.14 -0.82 -10.97
N LEU A 109 11.12 0.36 -11.58
CA LEU A 109 10.81 1.62 -10.93
C LEU A 109 9.80 2.44 -11.74
N LEU A 110 8.73 2.85 -11.07
CA LEU A 110 7.72 3.78 -11.60
C LEU A 110 7.52 4.95 -10.63
N ASN A 111 7.79 6.16 -11.09
CA ASN A 111 7.58 7.39 -10.33
C ASN A 111 6.55 8.29 -11.02
N LEU A 112 5.41 8.47 -10.38
CA LEU A 112 4.24 9.24 -10.80
C LEU A 112 3.94 10.41 -9.85
N ASN A 113 4.89 10.81 -9.00
CA ASN A 113 4.66 11.84 -7.98
C ASN A 113 4.21 13.18 -8.57
N HIS A 114 3.49 14.00 -7.81
CA HIS A 114 3.08 15.35 -8.22
C HIS A 114 2.34 15.35 -9.57
N ASN A 115 1.22 14.62 -9.62
CA ASN A 115 0.31 14.55 -10.76
C ASN A 115 -1.14 14.79 -10.29
N LYS A 116 -2.13 14.48 -11.13
CA LYS A 116 -3.56 14.63 -10.84
C LYS A 116 -4.30 13.28 -10.87
N ILE A 117 -3.59 12.17 -10.62
CA ILE A 117 -4.11 10.81 -10.76
C ILE A 117 -5.11 10.52 -9.64
N LYS A 118 -6.29 10.01 -10.02
CA LYS A 118 -7.37 9.64 -9.09
C LYS A 118 -7.51 8.13 -8.85
N LEU A 119 -7.13 7.33 -9.83
CA LEU A 119 -7.28 5.88 -9.81
C LEU A 119 -6.04 5.18 -10.37
N ILE A 120 -5.66 4.07 -9.75
CA ILE A 120 -4.73 3.10 -10.31
C ILE A 120 -5.58 1.98 -10.94
N PRO A 121 -5.45 1.69 -12.24
CA PRO A 121 -6.24 0.63 -12.85
C PRO A 121 -5.76 -0.76 -12.40
N PRO A 122 -6.64 -1.78 -12.41
CA PRO A 122 -6.30 -3.17 -12.09
C PRO A 122 -5.11 -3.75 -12.87
N ALA A 123 -4.82 -3.18 -14.05
CA ALA A 123 -3.68 -3.51 -14.90
C ALA A 123 -2.30 -3.33 -14.21
N ILE A 124 -2.24 -2.65 -13.06
CA ILE A 124 -1.01 -2.52 -12.27
C ILE A 124 -0.39 -3.89 -11.91
N LYS A 125 -1.19 -4.95 -11.79
CA LYS A 125 -0.71 -6.33 -11.55
C LYS A 125 0.26 -6.83 -12.63
N SER A 126 0.19 -6.28 -13.84
CA SER A 126 1.03 -6.67 -14.97
C SER A 126 2.49 -6.23 -14.81
N LEU A 127 2.76 -5.24 -13.94
CA LEU A 127 4.11 -4.79 -13.59
C LEU A 127 4.81 -5.76 -12.63
N SER A 128 4.89 -7.04 -13.00
CA SER A 128 5.36 -8.14 -12.13
C SER A 128 6.81 -8.01 -11.64
N ASN A 129 7.63 -7.19 -12.30
CA ASN A 129 9.01 -6.89 -11.88
C ASN A 129 9.17 -5.61 -11.06
N LEU A 130 8.07 -4.92 -10.73
CA LEU A 130 8.13 -3.63 -10.06
C LEU A 130 8.60 -3.79 -8.61
N GLU A 131 9.68 -3.09 -8.27
CA GLU A 131 10.26 -3.10 -6.93
C GLU A 131 9.99 -1.78 -6.20
N ARG A 132 9.92 -0.66 -6.93
CA ARG A 132 9.70 0.67 -6.38
C ARG A 132 8.58 1.40 -7.08
N PHE A 133 7.55 1.77 -6.33
CA PHE A 133 6.40 2.51 -6.83
C PHE A 133 6.18 3.77 -6.00
N SER A 134 6.11 4.93 -6.65
CA SER A 134 5.85 6.20 -5.99
C SER A 134 4.81 6.98 -6.77
N ILE A 135 3.72 7.37 -6.09
CA ILE A 135 2.62 8.17 -6.61
C ILE A 135 2.18 9.22 -5.57
N ALA A 136 3.15 9.75 -4.83
CA ALA A 136 2.92 10.76 -3.82
C ALA A 136 2.40 12.07 -4.43
N ASP A 137 1.70 12.88 -3.65
CA ASP A 137 1.15 14.16 -4.10
C ASP A 137 0.25 14.02 -5.34
N ASN A 138 -0.79 13.20 -5.20
CA ASN A 138 -1.81 12.94 -6.21
C ASN A 138 -3.22 13.06 -5.57
N GLN A 139 -4.25 12.53 -6.23
CA GLN A 139 -5.63 12.61 -5.79
C GLN A 139 -6.25 11.21 -5.63
N LEU A 140 -5.44 10.19 -5.31
CA LEU A 140 -5.91 8.81 -5.19
C LEU A 140 -6.90 8.65 -4.03
N GLU A 141 -8.04 8.06 -4.32
CA GLU A 141 -9.09 7.78 -3.32
C GLU A 141 -9.06 6.32 -2.85
N GLU A 142 -8.61 5.41 -3.72
CA GLU A 142 -8.53 3.98 -3.47
C GLU A 142 -7.26 3.35 -4.07
N ILE A 143 -6.94 2.15 -3.57
CA ILE A 143 -5.91 1.27 -4.13
C ILE A 143 -6.63 0.00 -4.62
N PRO A 144 -6.44 -0.43 -5.88
CA PRO A 144 -7.08 -1.64 -6.38
C PRO A 144 -6.55 -2.89 -5.65
N ALA A 145 -7.41 -3.89 -5.44
CA ALA A 145 -7.05 -5.16 -4.81
C ALA A 145 -5.90 -5.88 -5.55
N GLU A 146 -5.85 -5.72 -6.88
CA GLU A 146 -4.81 -6.23 -7.78
C GLU A 146 -3.42 -5.72 -7.43
N PHE A 147 -3.29 -4.60 -6.73
CA PHE A 147 -2.00 -4.08 -6.26
C PHE A 147 -1.28 -5.08 -5.33
N GLY A 148 -2.03 -5.91 -4.61
CA GLY A 148 -1.49 -7.01 -3.80
C GLY A 148 -0.84 -8.14 -4.60
N LEU A 149 -0.98 -8.16 -5.94
CA LEU A 149 -0.37 -9.16 -6.82
C LEU A 149 1.04 -8.77 -7.30
N VAL A 150 1.47 -7.52 -7.06
CA VAL A 150 2.78 -7.00 -7.47
C VAL A 150 3.87 -7.44 -6.48
N SER A 151 4.10 -8.75 -6.42
CA SER A 151 4.81 -9.43 -5.33
C SER A 151 6.27 -9.01 -5.09
N LYS A 152 6.94 -8.35 -6.06
CA LYS A 152 8.33 -7.89 -5.93
C LYS A 152 8.46 -6.49 -5.33
N LEU A 153 7.35 -5.81 -5.01
CA LEU A 153 7.41 -4.48 -4.40
C LEU A 153 8.15 -4.51 -3.06
N THR A 154 9.13 -3.63 -2.95
CA THR A 154 9.95 -3.40 -1.75
C THR A 154 9.72 -2.01 -1.17
N GLU A 155 9.39 -1.02 -2.00
CA GLU A 155 9.16 0.35 -1.58
C GLU A 155 7.91 0.94 -2.25
N ILE A 156 6.98 1.43 -1.43
CA ILE A 156 5.76 2.10 -1.89
C ILE A 156 5.65 3.46 -1.21
N ASN A 157 5.41 4.50 -2.01
CA ASN A 157 5.06 5.83 -1.52
C ASN A 157 3.74 6.31 -2.10
N LEU A 158 2.73 6.38 -1.25
CA LEU A 158 1.35 6.82 -1.50
C LEU A 158 1.00 8.08 -0.69
N SER A 159 2.00 8.76 -0.13
CA SER A 159 1.80 9.93 0.71
C SER A 159 1.09 11.07 -0.02
N ARG A 160 0.35 11.90 0.70
CA ARG A 160 -0.34 13.09 0.17
C ARG A 160 -1.31 12.71 -0.95
N ASN A 161 -2.22 11.81 -0.63
CA ASN A 161 -3.36 11.42 -1.45
C ASN A 161 -4.65 11.59 -0.62
N LYS A 162 -5.76 10.99 -1.07
CA LYS A 162 -7.07 11.04 -0.40
C LYS A 162 -7.54 9.66 0.06
N LEU A 163 -6.60 8.74 0.31
CA LEU A 163 -6.92 7.36 0.67
C LEU A 163 -7.68 7.33 1.99
N SER A 164 -8.83 6.64 2.00
CA SER A 164 -9.63 6.45 3.23
C SER A 164 -9.45 5.06 3.85
N GLU A 165 -9.00 4.10 3.06
CA GLU A 165 -8.71 2.73 3.47
C GLU A 165 -7.55 2.12 2.69
N ILE A 166 -7.07 0.97 3.15
CA ILE A 166 -6.08 0.15 2.47
C ILE A 166 -6.72 -1.22 2.21
N PRO A 167 -6.70 -1.74 0.98
CA PRO A 167 -7.28 -3.04 0.67
C PRO A 167 -6.54 -4.14 1.44
N GLN A 168 -7.29 -5.17 1.84
CA GLN A 168 -6.72 -6.32 2.56
C GLN A 168 -5.62 -6.97 1.72
N GLU A 169 -5.78 -7.07 0.41
CA GLU A 169 -4.81 -7.69 -0.49
C GLU A 169 -3.40 -7.09 -0.41
N LEU A 170 -3.24 -5.86 0.08
CA LEU A 170 -1.92 -5.24 0.24
C LEU A 170 -1.01 -5.99 1.23
N TYR A 171 -1.55 -6.75 2.19
CA TYR A 171 -0.73 -7.59 3.09
C TYR A 171 0.01 -8.72 2.36
N LYS A 172 -0.38 -9.05 1.12
CA LYS A 172 0.27 -10.09 0.29
C LYS A 172 1.65 -9.66 -0.22
N LEU A 173 2.01 -8.39 -0.07
CA LEU A 173 3.31 -7.85 -0.42
C LEU A 173 4.38 -8.22 0.62
N ILE A 174 4.76 -9.50 0.64
CA ILE A 174 5.68 -10.07 1.65
C ILE A 174 7.11 -9.51 1.58
N HIS A 175 7.51 -8.92 0.46
CA HIS A 175 8.84 -8.32 0.26
C HIS A 175 8.89 -6.82 0.60
N LEU A 176 7.76 -6.23 1.02
CA LEU A 176 7.67 -4.81 1.30
C LEU A 176 8.56 -4.43 2.49
N ARG A 177 9.44 -3.45 2.29
CA ARG A 177 10.39 -2.92 3.28
C ARG A 177 10.04 -1.51 3.73
N LYS A 178 9.48 -0.70 2.82
CA LYS A 178 9.08 0.68 3.10
C LYS A 178 7.68 0.97 2.56
N LEU A 179 6.81 1.44 3.43
CA LEU A 179 5.46 1.88 3.09
C LEU A 179 5.21 3.28 3.65
N SER A 180 4.95 4.24 2.77
CA SER A 180 4.63 5.61 3.13
C SER A 180 3.21 5.96 2.68
N LEU A 181 2.36 6.28 3.65
CA LEU A 181 0.94 6.58 3.56
C LEU A 181 0.62 7.93 4.25
N ALA A 182 1.64 8.74 4.49
CA ALA A 182 1.49 9.98 5.23
C ALA A 182 0.53 10.94 4.55
N ARG A 183 -0.21 11.74 5.32
CA ARG A 183 -1.10 12.79 4.80
C ARG A 183 -2.17 12.21 3.86
N ASN A 184 -2.91 11.24 4.37
CA ASN A 184 -4.11 10.67 3.75
C ASN A 184 -5.29 10.85 4.73
N SER A 185 -6.40 10.16 4.49
CA SER A 185 -7.61 10.21 5.32
C SER A 185 -7.91 8.86 5.99
N LEU A 186 -6.87 8.05 6.27
CA LEU A 186 -7.02 6.70 6.80
C LEU A 186 -7.57 6.74 8.22
N LYS A 187 -8.66 6.01 8.47
CA LYS A 187 -9.26 5.88 9.82
C LYS A 187 -8.74 4.68 10.60
N GLN A 188 -8.30 3.65 9.88
CA GLN A 188 -7.75 2.43 10.43
C GLN A 188 -6.77 1.81 9.43
N LEU A 189 -5.82 1.02 9.94
CA LEU A 189 -5.07 0.09 9.11
C LEU A 189 -5.82 -1.25 9.07
N PRO A 190 -5.71 -2.01 7.97
CA PRO A 190 -6.38 -3.31 7.85
C PRO A 190 -5.82 -4.32 8.85
N GLU A 191 -6.68 -5.25 9.28
CA GLU A 191 -6.23 -6.45 10.01
C GLU A 191 -5.38 -7.33 9.08
N GLY A 192 -4.47 -8.14 9.65
CA GLY A 192 -3.54 -8.97 8.86
C GLY A 192 -2.23 -8.26 8.48
N ILE A 193 -1.90 -7.17 9.18
CA ILE A 193 -0.66 -6.42 8.97
C ILE A 193 0.61 -7.27 9.15
N ASN A 194 0.50 -8.40 9.87
CA ASN A 194 1.56 -9.40 10.02
C ASN A 194 2.03 -10.05 8.70
N GLY A 195 1.30 -9.86 7.59
CA GLY A 195 1.77 -10.24 6.26
C GLY A 195 3.03 -9.47 5.81
N TRP A 196 3.20 -8.23 6.30
CA TRP A 196 4.36 -7.38 6.01
C TRP A 196 5.58 -7.71 6.87
N LYS A 197 5.99 -8.99 6.87
CA LYS A 197 7.06 -9.53 7.73
C LYS A 197 8.42 -8.82 7.57
N ASN A 198 8.68 -8.26 6.38
CA ASN A 198 9.95 -7.61 6.05
C ASN A 198 9.89 -6.08 6.16
N LEU A 199 8.77 -5.51 6.62
CA LEU A 199 8.59 -4.06 6.70
C LEU A 199 9.49 -3.48 7.78
N LYS A 200 10.27 -2.46 7.40
CA LYS A 200 11.21 -1.75 8.26
C LYS A 200 10.79 -0.31 8.51
N THR A 201 10.16 0.32 7.53
CA THR A 201 9.69 1.70 7.65
C THR A 201 8.21 1.79 7.33
N LEU A 202 7.42 2.26 8.30
CA LEU A 202 6.01 2.59 8.12
C LEU A 202 5.77 4.07 8.45
N ASP A 203 5.27 4.82 7.48
CA ASP A 203 4.85 6.21 7.69
C ASP A 203 3.35 6.35 7.46
N VAL A 204 2.61 6.62 8.53
CA VAL A 204 1.17 6.87 8.58
C VAL A 204 0.86 8.23 9.20
N ALA A 205 1.84 9.14 9.27
CA ALA A 205 1.66 10.46 9.87
C ALA A 205 0.62 11.31 9.11
N GLY A 206 -0.18 12.12 9.81
CA GLY A 206 -1.20 12.97 9.19
C GLY A 206 -2.36 12.16 8.62
N ASN A 207 -2.92 11.24 9.41
CA ASN A 207 -4.13 10.48 9.09
C ASN A 207 -5.14 10.62 10.24
N HIS A 208 -6.20 9.82 10.25
CA HIS A 208 -7.24 9.82 11.29
C HIS A 208 -7.27 8.50 12.07
N LEU A 209 -6.10 7.87 12.27
CA LEU A 209 -6.01 6.60 12.98
C LEU A 209 -6.34 6.80 14.46
N SER A 210 -7.25 5.98 14.98
CA SER A 210 -7.56 5.93 16.42
C SER A 210 -6.71 4.89 17.17
N MET A 211 -6.33 3.81 16.50
CA MET A 211 -5.49 2.75 17.05
C MET A 211 -4.84 1.92 15.94
N PHE A 212 -3.85 1.12 16.31
CA PHE A 212 -3.20 0.15 15.45
C PHE A 212 -3.91 -1.22 15.51
N PRO A 213 -3.87 -2.03 14.44
CA PRO A 213 -4.58 -3.31 14.35
C PRO A 213 -3.97 -4.38 15.26
N VAL A 214 -4.65 -5.52 15.36
CA VAL A 214 -4.20 -6.63 16.19
C VAL A 214 -2.82 -7.10 15.74
N ASN A 215 -1.96 -7.48 16.69
CA ASN A 215 -0.60 -7.95 16.43
C ASN A 215 0.34 -6.94 15.77
N PHE A 216 0.02 -5.63 15.77
CA PHE A 216 0.91 -4.61 15.20
C PHE A 216 2.32 -4.63 15.80
N HIS A 217 2.42 -4.93 17.10
CA HIS A 217 3.69 -5.02 17.82
C HIS A 217 4.57 -6.20 17.41
N LEU A 218 4.06 -7.15 16.61
CA LEU A 218 4.86 -8.26 16.07
C LEU A 218 5.68 -7.85 14.83
N LEU A 219 5.47 -6.64 14.31
CA LEU A 219 6.28 -6.10 13.22
C LEU A 219 7.64 -5.65 13.73
N GLU A 220 8.70 -6.09 13.06
CA GLU A 220 10.08 -5.68 13.33
C GLU A 220 10.44 -4.38 12.61
N LEU A 221 9.69 -3.31 12.90
CA LEU A 221 9.91 -1.98 12.34
C LEU A 221 11.18 -1.35 12.94
N GLU A 222 11.95 -0.67 12.09
CA GLU A 222 13.05 0.21 12.49
C GLU A 222 12.55 1.65 12.68
N GLU A 223 11.61 2.07 11.83
CA GLU A 223 11.06 3.42 11.79
C GLU A 223 9.53 3.40 11.71
N LEU A 224 8.88 4.15 12.60
CA LEU A 224 7.44 4.38 12.61
C LEU A 224 7.13 5.86 12.76
N TYR A 225 6.46 6.43 11.77
CA TYR A 225 5.97 7.81 11.80
C TYR A 225 4.44 7.79 11.87
N PHE A 226 3.87 8.42 12.90
CA PHE A 226 2.43 8.37 13.17
C PHE A 226 1.87 9.69 13.72
N GLU A 227 2.67 10.75 13.70
CA GLU A 227 2.26 12.05 14.23
C GLU A 227 1.07 12.62 13.48
N GLY A 228 0.23 13.42 14.14
CA GLY A 228 -0.98 13.99 13.52
C GLY A 228 -2.04 12.93 13.21
N ASN A 229 -2.22 11.96 14.12
CA ASN A 229 -3.35 11.02 14.15
C ASN A 229 -4.17 11.21 15.43
N ASP A 230 -5.43 10.76 15.39
CA ASP A 230 -6.40 10.87 16.49
C ASP A 230 -6.31 9.67 17.45
N LEU A 231 -5.09 9.27 17.83
CA LEU A 231 -4.85 8.06 18.61
C LEU A 231 -5.53 8.12 19.98
N VAL A 232 -6.21 7.03 20.36
CA VAL A 232 -6.87 6.87 21.66
C VAL A 232 -5.85 7.09 22.76
N GLN A 233 -6.15 8.05 23.63
CA GLN A 233 -5.39 8.29 24.85
C GLN A 233 -6.02 7.51 26.00
N LEU A 234 -5.18 6.96 26.88
CA LEU A 234 -5.66 6.27 28.07
C LEU A 234 -6.34 7.29 28.99
N LYS A 235 -7.67 7.20 29.10
CA LYS A 235 -8.45 7.87 30.14
C LYS A 235 -9.17 6.80 30.94
N LEU A 236 -8.89 6.76 32.24
CA LEU A 236 -9.50 5.78 33.13
C LEU A 236 -10.94 6.21 33.42
N PHE A 237 -11.88 5.35 33.08
CA PHE A 237 -13.28 5.48 33.47
C PHE A 237 -13.68 4.26 34.28
N THR A 238 -14.35 4.48 35.41
CA THR A 238 -15.01 3.41 36.15
C THR A 238 -16.29 3.04 35.42
N SER A 239 -16.32 1.85 34.83
CA SER A 239 -17.53 1.26 34.23
C SER A 239 -17.81 -0.07 34.90
N CYS A 240 -18.94 -0.17 35.61
CA CYS A 240 -19.49 -1.43 36.07
C CYS A 240 -20.40 -1.98 34.96
N LYS A 241 -20.01 -3.06 34.26
CA LYS A 241 -20.92 -3.77 33.36
C LYS A 241 -21.24 -5.16 33.89
N LYS A 242 -22.55 -5.46 33.89
CA LYS A 242 -23.19 -6.70 34.34
C LYS A 242 -22.72 -7.92 33.54
N GLU A 243 -22.88 -9.09 34.15
CA GLU A 243 -22.78 -10.39 33.50
C GLU A 243 -23.55 -10.40 32.17
N GLU A 244 -22.90 -10.91 31.14
CA GLU A 244 -23.43 -10.94 29.79
C GLU A 244 -23.80 -12.37 29.42
N VAL A 245 -25.01 -12.54 28.87
CA VAL A 245 -25.43 -13.79 28.24
C VAL A 245 -25.04 -13.73 26.77
N LEU A 246 -24.16 -14.63 26.33
CA LEU A 246 -23.79 -14.73 24.91
C LEU A 246 -25.01 -15.16 24.09
N PRO A 247 -25.28 -14.52 22.93
CA PRO A 247 -26.38 -14.94 22.08
C PRO A 247 -26.15 -16.35 21.53
N LEU A 248 -27.22 -17.09 21.26
CA LEU A 248 -27.15 -18.46 20.73
C LEU A 248 -26.29 -18.55 19.45
N LYS A 249 -26.33 -17.52 18.60
CA LYS A 249 -25.48 -17.40 17.41
C LYS A 249 -23.98 -17.47 17.75
N GLU A 250 -23.54 -16.78 18.80
CA GLU A 250 -22.14 -16.76 19.22
C GLU A 250 -21.75 -18.07 19.90
N LEU A 251 -22.64 -18.66 20.71
CA LEU A 251 -22.41 -19.98 21.31
C LEU A 251 -22.26 -21.07 20.24
N ALA A 252 -23.18 -21.12 19.27
CA ALA A 252 -23.12 -22.06 18.16
C ALA A 252 -21.85 -21.85 17.32
N ALA A 253 -21.49 -20.59 17.05
CA ALA A 253 -20.28 -20.28 16.33
C ALA A 253 -19.02 -20.79 17.04
N ARG A 254 -18.91 -20.63 18.36
CA ARG A 254 -17.76 -21.13 19.13
C ARG A 254 -17.59 -22.65 19.02
N VAL A 255 -18.70 -23.40 19.02
CA VAL A 255 -18.67 -24.85 18.82
C VAL A 255 -18.17 -25.18 17.41
N ILE A 256 -18.73 -24.53 16.38
CA ILE A 256 -18.33 -24.74 14.98
C ILE A 256 -16.85 -24.36 14.77
N LEU A 257 -16.38 -23.26 15.36
CA LEU A 257 -15.00 -22.79 15.26
C LEU A 257 -14.02 -23.76 15.93
N LYS A 258 -14.38 -24.32 17.10
CA LYS A 258 -13.59 -25.37 17.75
C LYS A 258 -13.47 -26.62 16.90
N GLU A 259 -14.58 -27.08 16.33
CA GLU A 259 -14.57 -28.21 15.41
C GLU A 259 -13.76 -27.91 14.15
N HIS A 260 -13.88 -26.70 13.58
CA HIS A 260 -13.10 -26.29 12.41
C HIS A 260 -11.58 -26.30 12.68
N LEU A 261 -11.15 -25.87 13.87
CA LEU A 261 -9.73 -25.94 14.26
C LEU A 261 -9.21 -27.38 14.36
N ASN A 262 -10.09 -28.35 14.59
CA ASN A 262 -9.77 -29.76 14.52
C ASN A 262 -9.79 -30.25 13.07
N LYS A 263 -8.62 -30.40 12.45
CA LYS A 263 -8.47 -30.79 11.03
C LYS A 263 -9.16 -32.11 10.67
N SER A 264 -9.41 -33.01 11.65
CA SER A 264 -10.09 -34.29 11.41
C SER A 264 -11.61 -34.21 11.53
N SER A 265 -12.19 -33.07 11.92
CA SER A 265 -13.63 -32.92 12.10
C SER A 265 -14.39 -32.97 10.76
N VAL A 266 -15.68 -33.26 10.86
CA VAL A 266 -16.60 -33.17 9.71
C VAL A 266 -16.68 -31.72 9.22
N VAL A 267 -16.69 -30.76 10.14
CA VAL A 267 -16.76 -29.32 9.82
C VAL A 267 -15.54 -28.85 9.03
N SER A 268 -14.32 -29.25 9.44
CA SER A 268 -13.09 -28.90 8.73
C SER A 268 -13.10 -29.44 7.30
N ARG A 269 -13.47 -30.72 7.12
CA ARG A 269 -13.56 -31.36 5.80
C ARG A 269 -14.66 -30.75 4.92
N ALA A 270 -15.83 -30.49 5.49
CA ALA A 270 -16.96 -29.89 4.78
C ALA A 270 -16.69 -28.44 4.38
N SER A 271 -15.93 -27.68 5.19
CA SER A 271 -15.58 -26.29 4.86
C SER A 271 -14.75 -26.18 3.58
N LEU A 272 -13.90 -27.16 3.28
CA LEU A 272 -13.11 -27.19 2.03
C LEU A 272 -13.97 -27.34 0.78
N LEU A 273 -15.18 -27.89 0.92
CA LEU A 273 -16.13 -28.10 -0.17
C LEU A 273 -17.08 -26.89 -0.36
N LEU A 274 -17.04 -25.91 0.55
CA LEU A 274 -17.93 -24.75 0.58
C LEU A 274 -17.10 -23.46 0.79
N PRO A 275 -16.61 -22.83 -0.30
CA PRO A 275 -15.71 -21.68 -0.23
C PRO A 275 -16.26 -20.51 0.58
N ASP A 276 -17.57 -20.23 0.48
CA ASP A 276 -18.23 -19.14 1.22
C ASP A 276 -18.25 -19.41 2.73
N VAL A 277 -18.57 -20.65 3.12
CA VAL A 277 -18.57 -21.07 4.54
C VAL A 277 -17.15 -21.04 5.08
N HIS A 278 -16.16 -21.46 4.30
CA HIS A 278 -14.76 -21.36 4.67
C HIS A 278 -14.31 -19.91 4.85
N ALA A 279 -14.71 -19.01 3.95
CA ALA A 279 -14.40 -17.58 4.04
C ALA A 279 -15.05 -16.94 5.28
N MET A 280 -16.29 -17.32 5.62
CA MET A 280 -16.96 -16.85 6.83
C MET A 280 -16.28 -17.36 8.10
N ILE A 281 -15.97 -18.65 8.15
CA ILE A 281 -15.35 -19.29 9.32
C ILE A 281 -13.91 -18.81 9.51
N SER A 282 -13.17 -18.55 8.44
CA SER A 282 -11.76 -18.09 8.49
C SER A 282 -11.57 -16.69 9.07
N ARG A 283 -12.63 -15.91 9.29
CA ARG A 283 -12.58 -14.54 9.83
C ARG A 283 -12.79 -14.46 11.35
N PHE A 284 -12.59 -15.56 12.08
CA PHE A 284 -12.74 -15.60 13.53
C PHE A 284 -11.60 -14.86 14.27
N GLY A 285 -11.94 -14.25 15.40
CA GLY A 285 -10.97 -13.70 16.35
C GLY A 285 -10.53 -14.74 17.37
N ARG A 286 -9.35 -14.55 17.97
CA ARG A 286 -8.92 -15.31 19.16
C ARG A 286 -8.87 -14.38 20.36
N CYS A 287 -9.43 -14.82 21.48
CA CYS A 287 -9.43 -14.04 22.70
C CYS A 287 -8.00 -13.90 23.25
N ALA A 288 -7.56 -12.69 23.56
CA ALA A 288 -6.23 -12.43 24.12
C ALA A 288 -6.04 -12.95 25.56
N VAL A 289 -7.10 -13.48 26.21
CA VAL A 289 -7.08 -13.96 27.60
C VAL A 289 -7.29 -15.46 27.70
N CYS A 290 -8.31 -16.01 27.04
CA CYS A 290 -8.61 -17.45 27.08
C CYS A 290 -8.16 -18.21 25.83
N PHE A 291 -7.67 -17.51 24.79
CA PHE A 291 -7.24 -18.07 23.50
C PHE A 291 -8.31 -18.78 22.68
N GLU A 292 -9.55 -18.79 23.17
CA GLU A 292 -10.69 -19.38 22.48
C GLU A 292 -11.09 -18.58 21.24
N PRO A 293 -11.51 -19.26 20.16
CA PRO A 293 -12.01 -18.61 18.96
C PRO A 293 -13.41 -18.02 19.21
N PHE A 294 -13.71 -16.89 18.58
CA PHE A 294 -15.01 -16.22 18.69
C PHE A 294 -15.32 -15.45 17.39
N LEU A 295 -16.60 -15.14 17.12
CA LEU A 295 -16.97 -14.34 15.94
C LEU A 295 -17.02 -12.84 16.24
N THR A 296 -17.70 -12.47 17.33
CA THR A 296 -17.93 -11.06 17.65
C THR A 296 -17.13 -10.65 18.89
N PRO A 297 -16.27 -9.62 18.83
CA PRO A 297 -15.57 -9.13 20.00
C PRO A 297 -16.56 -8.49 20.97
N TRP A 298 -16.33 -8.66 22.27
CA TRP A 298 -17.22 -8.15 23.32
C TRP A 298 -17.32 -6.62 23.26
N VAL A 299 -16.17 -5.95 23.33
CA VAL A 299 -16.02 -4.50 23.14
C VAL A 299 -14.68 -4.24 22.47
N GLU A 300 -14.56 -3.09 21.81
CA GLU A 300 -13.27 -2.64 21.29
C GLU A 300 -12.33 -2.40 22.46
N CYS A 301 -11.27 -3.20 22.54
CA CYS A 301 -10.27 -3.14 23.59
C CYS A 301 -8.93 -2.69 23.00
N VAL A 302 -8.12 -2.03 23.81
CA VAL A 302 -6.77 -1.60 23.47
C VAL A 302 -5.78 -2.00 24.55
N GLN A 303 -4.56 -2.26 24.12
CA GLN A 303 -3.37 -2.31 24.95
C GLN A 303 -2.46 -1.16 24.55
N PHE A 304 -1.83 -0.52 25.52
CA PHE A 304 -0.81 0.48 25.25
C PHE A 304 0.55 -0.19 25.22
N ILE A 305 1.19 -0.14 24.05
CA ILE A 305 2.47 -0.80 23.78
C ILE A 305 3.55 0.27 23.67
N SER A 306 4.67 0.05 24.34
CA SER A 306 5.83 0.93 24.30
C SER A 306 6.67 0.65 23.08
N LEU A 307 6.80 1.62 22.18
CA LEU A 307 7.62 1.48 20.97
C LEU A 307 9.07 1.11 21.29
N ARG A 308 9.63 1.65 22.38
CA ARG A 308 11.00 1.34 22.82
C ARG A 308 11.13 -0.06 23.43
N LYS A 309 10.28 -0.41 24.40
CA LYS A 309 10.44 -1.66 25.17
C LYS A 309 9.95 -2.88 24.39
N ASP A 310 8.82 -2.74 23.70
CA ASP A 310 8.12 -3.87 23.09
C ASP A 310 8.46 -4.05 21.61
N MET A 311 8.92 -2.99 20.93
CA MET A 311 9.25 -3.03 19.49
C MET A 311 10.71 -2.63 19.17
N GLY A 312 11.50 -2.19 20.15
CA GLY A 312 12.90 -1.79 19.94
C GLY A 312 13.10 -0.49 19.14
N ILE A 313 12.03 0.26 18.86
CA ILE A 313 12.09 1.51 18.09
C ILE A 313 12.62 2.63 18.99
N LYS A 314 13.48 3.52 18.45
CA LYS A 314 14.04 4.68 19.17
C LYS A 314 13.02 5.80 19.40
N ASN A 315 11.83 5.46 19.90
CA ASN A 315 10.74 6.37 20.25
C ASN A 315 10.16 5.95 21.62
N SER A 316 10.04 6.87 22.56
CA SER A 316 9.55 6.58 23.92
C SER A 316 8.02 6.64 24.06
N LYS A 317 7.30 6.96 22.99
CA LYS A 317 5.83 7.01 23.00
C LYS A 317 5.23 5.60 23.14
N ASN A 318 4.07 5.55 23.78
CA ASN A 318 3.20 4.37 23.77
C ASN A 318 2.14 4.55 22.69
N ILE A 319 1.78 3.46 22.01
CA ILE A 319 0.71 3.45 21.00
C ILE A 319 -0.43 2.53 21.43
N PRO A 320 -1.70 2.89 21.14
CA PRO A 320 -2.83 2.00 21.36
C PRO A 320 -2.87 0.95 20.25
N VAL A 321 -2.79 -0.32 20.64
CA VAL A 321 -2.91 -1.48 19.75
C VAL A 321 -4.19 -2.22 20.10
N ARG A 322 -4.99 -2.54 19.08
CA ARG A 322 -6.27 -3.24 19.24
C ARG A 322 -6.06 -4.62 19.85
N VAL A 323 -6.94 -4.98 20.78
CA VAL A 323 -7.00 -6.27 21.44
C VAL A 323 -8.39 -6.86 21.30
N LEU A 324 -8.42 -8.17 21.08
CA LEU A 324 -9.63 -8.96 20.88
C LEU A 324 -9.98 -9.71 22.16
N LEU A 325 -11.10 -9.36 22.79
CA LEU A 325 -11.65 -10.05 23.96
C LEU A 325 -13.03 -10.61 23.66
N CYS A 326 -13.29 -11.83 24.13
CA CYS A 326 -14.50 -12.57 23.77
C CYS A 326 -15.66 -12.43 24.76
N SER A 327 -15.43 -11.85 25.95
CA SER A 327 -16.47 -11.70 26.99
C SER A 327 -16.03 -10.74 28.10
N SER A 328 -17.01 -10.27 28.87
CA SER A 328 -16.77 -9.51 30.12
C SER A 328 -15.96 -10.30 31.15
N SER A 329 -16.17 -11.62 31.26
CA SER A 329 -15.38 -12.48 32.15
C SER A 329 -13.89 -12.50 31.79
N CYS A 330 -13.57 -12.48 30.49
CA CYS A 330 -12.18 -12.37 30.04
C CYS A 330 -11.60 -11.00 30.36
N PHE A 331 -12.38 -9.94 30.20
CA PHE A 331 -11.94 -8.57 30.51
C PHE A 331 -11.75 -8.30 32.00
N ASN A 332 -12.55 -8.92 32.86
CA ASN A 332 -12.45 -8.76 34.33
C ASN A 332 -11.42 -9.72 34.97
N LYS A 333 -10.76 -10.57 34.18
CA LYS A 333 -9.76 -11.50 34.70
C LYS A 333 -8.52 -10.71 35.13
N SER A 334 -7.98 -11.02 36.30
CA SER A 334 -6.74 -10.39 36.77
C SER A 334 -5.54 -10.80 35.89
N GLY A 335 -4.53 -9.92 35.83
CA GLY A 335 -3.24 -10.22 35.21
C GLY A 335 -3.03 -9.70 33.78
N HIS A 336 -3.97 -8.94 33.21
CA HIS A 336 -3.76 -8.25 31.93
C HIS A 336 -3.94 -6.73 32.03
N SER A 337 -3.37 -6.00 31.07
CA SER A 337 -3.44 -4.53 30.99
C SER A 337 -4.20 -4.10 29.73
N TYR A 338 -5.45 -4.55 29.62
CA TYR A 338 -6.34 -4.25 28.50
C TYR A 338 -7.42 -3.29 28.97
N TYR A 339 -7.76 -2.33 28.12
CA TYR A 339 -8.70 -1.26 28.43
C TYR A 339 -9.79 -1.22 27.37
N SER A 340 -11.03 -1.00 27.78
CA SER A 340 -12.13 -0.80 26.83
C SER A 340 -12.11 0.62 26.28
N VAL A 341 -12.40 0.77 24.99
CA VAL A 341 -12.52 2.09 24.36
C VAL A 341 -13.95 2.58 24.53
N VAL A 342 -14.14 3.59 25.37
CA VAL A 342 -15.44 4.25 25.54
C VAL A 342 -15.51 5.41 24.54
N LYS A 343 -16.42 5.32 23.56
CA LYS A 343 -16.78 6.47 22.73
C LYS A 343 -17.55 7.46 23.60
N VAL A 344 -16.86 8.49 24.10
CA VAL A 344 -17.52 9.65 24.70
C VAL A 344 -18.28 10.33 23.56
N LYS A 345 -19.62 10.27 23.57
CA LYS A 345 -20.41 11.09 22.64
C LYS A 345 -20.09 12.56 22.96
N PRO A 346 -19.83 13.41 21.95
CA PRO A 346 -19.52 14.82 22.17
C PRO A 346 -20.65 15.56 22.89
#